data_AF-A0A7C1E389-F1
#
_entry.id   AF-A0A7C1E389-F1
#
_cell.length_a   1.000
_cell.length_b   1.000
_cell.length_c   1.000
_cell.angle_alpha   90.00
_cell.angle_beta   90.00
_cell.angle_gamma   90.00
#
_symmetry.space_group_name_H-M   'P 1'
#
loop_
_entity.id
_entity.type
_entity.pdbx_description
1 polymer ?
#
loop_
_entity_poly.entity_id
_entity_poly.type
_entity_poly.pdbx_seq_one_letter_code
_entity_poly.pdbx_strand_id
1 'polypeptide(L)'
;MKENRENLVVMVAGLPGSGKTAVSDYLARNGFFKIVMGDVVRQRLLEKGVSISKDTMMMEAKMIRRELGPAGVSFLLFIYNGR
;
A
#
# COMPACT_ATOMS: atom_id res chain seq x y z
N MET A 1 2.15 28.76 22.73
CA MET A 1 1.44 27.46 22.69
C MET A 1 2.03 26.65 21.57
N LYS A 2 2.61 25.46 21.82
CA LYS A 2 3.01 24.55 20.74
C LYS A 2 1.74 23.87 20.23
N GLU A 3 1.38 24.12 18.98
CA GLU A 3 0.30 23.44 18.30
C GLU A 3 0.64 21.93 18.28
N ASN A 4 -0.10 21.12 19.02
CA ASN A 4 0.11 19.67 19.05
C ASN A 4 -0.44 19.10 17.74
N ARG A 5 0.38 19.08 16.69
CA ARG A 5 0.02 18.46 15.41
C ARG A 5 0.22 16.95 15.53
N GLU A 6 -0.80 16.28 16.07
CA GLU A 6 -0.91 14.82 15.93
C GLU A 6 -0.91 14.48 14.44
N ASN A 7 -0.06 13.53 14.03
CA ASN A 7 -0.03 13.06 12.65
C ASN A 7 -1.29 12.22 12.37
N LEU A 8 -2.20 12.72 11.54
CA LEU A 8 -3.38 11.98 11.12
C LEU A 8 -3.03 10.96 10.02
N VAL A 9 -3.24 9.68 10.30
CA VAL A 9 -3.12 8.60 9.32
C VAL A 9 -4.50 8.14 8.89
N VAL A 10 -4.78 8.18 7.59
CA VAL A 10 -6.07 7.76 7.00
C VAL A 10 -5.86 6.46 6.22
N MET A 11 -6.50 5.37 6.66
CA MET A 11 -6.51 4.12 5.91
C MET A 11 -7.70 4.08 4.94
N VAL A 12 -7.41 4.04 3.64
CA VAL A 12 -8.44 3.90 2.61
C VAL A 12 -8.54 2.44 2.17
N ALA A 13 -9.61 1.76 2.58
CA ALA A 13 -9.87 0.36 2.25
C ALA A 13 -11.14 0.20 1.40
N GLY A 14 -11.21 -0.89 0.64
CA GLY A 14 -12.37 -1.22 -0.19
C GLY A 14 -12.07 -2.28 -1.23
N LEU A 15 -13.12 -2.97 -1.71
CA LEU A 15 -13.02 -3.99 -2.74
C LEU A 15 -12.41 -3.43 -4.05
N PRO A 16 -11.80 -4.25 -4.91
CA PRO A 16 -11.40 -3.82 -6.26
C PRO A 16 -12.58 -3.15 -6.98
N GLY A 17 -12.35 -1.99 -7.61
CA GLY A 17 -13.41 -1.22 -8.29
C GLY A 17 -14.26 -0.31 -7.39
N SER A 18 -14.12 -0.34 -6.05
CA SER A 18 -14.96 0.44 -5.13
C SER A 18 -14.69 1.96 -5.09
N GLY A 19 -13.89 2.50 -6.02
CA GLY A 19 -13.54 3.93 -6.04
C GLY A 19 -12.50 4.39 -5.00
N LYS A 20 -11.91 3.49 -4.20
CA LYS A 20 -10.90 3.84 -3.18
C LYS A 20 -9.71 4.66 -3.72
N THR A 21 -9.32 4.43 -4.97
CA THR A 21 -8.24 5.20 -5.61
C THR A 21 -8.62 6.68 -5.73
N ALA A 22 -9.85 6.98 -6.16
CA ALA A 22 -10.33 8.35 -6.29
C ALA A 22 -10.33 9.09 -4.94
N VAL A 23 -10.74 8.42 -3.84
CA VAL A 23 -10.69 8.99 -2.49
C VAL A 23 -9.24 9.29 -2.08
N SER A 24 -8.33 8.32 -2.28
CA SER A 24 -6.92 8.53 -1.94
C SER A 24 -6.26 9.64 -2.77
N ASP A 25 -6.64 9.79 -4.04
CA ASP A 25 -6.12 10.84 -4.92
C ASP A 25 -6.65 12.22 -4.51
N TYR A 26 -7.92 12.30 -4.09
CA TYR A 26 -8.48 13.52 -3.53
C TYR A 26 -7.72 13.95 -2.27
N LEU A 27 -7.48 13.04 -1.33
CA LEU A 27 -6.70 13.34 -0.12
C LEU A 27 -5.28 13.81 -0.46
N ALA A 28 -4.62 13.13 -1.41
CA ALA A 28 -3.27 13.50 -1.86
C ALA A 28 -3.21 14.93 -2.41
N ARG A 29 -4.19 15.30 -3.26
CA ARG A 29 -4.31 16.66 -3.81
C ARG A 29 -4.60 17.71 -2.74
N ASN A 30 -5.12 17.32 -1.58
CA ASN A 30 -5.43 18.19 -0.45
C ASN A 30 -4.37 18.12 0.67
N GLY A 31 -3.13 17.77 0.33
CA GLY A 31 -1.98 17.89 1.23
C GLY A 31 -1.67 16.65 2.08
N PHE A 32 -2.38 15.53 1.89
CA PHE A 32 -1.98 14.26 2.50
C PHE A 32 -0.83 13.61 1.72
N PHE A 33 0.11 13.04 2.45
CA PHE A 33 1.08 12.13 1.84
C PHE A 33 0.41 10.79 1.54
N LYS A 34 0.41 10.38 0.26
CA LYS A 34 -0.24 9.15 -0.20
C LYS A 34 0.76 8.00 -0.24
N ILE A 35 0.42 6.93 0.49
CA ILE A 35 1.16 5.68 0.49
C ILE A 35 0.26 4.57 -0.05
N VAL A 36 0.74 3.80 -1.03
CA VAL A 36 -0.02 2.72 -1.67
C VAL A 36 0.59 1.37 -1.30
N MET A 37 -0.11 0.61 -0.44
CA MET A 37 0.29 -0.75 -0.02
C MET A 37 0.49 -1.71 -1.20
N GLY A 38 -0.17 -1.49 -2.33
CA GLY A 38 0.00 -2.32 -3.52
C GLY A 38 1.36 -2.13 -4.21
N ASP A 39 2.09 -1.04 -3.98
CA ASP A 39 3.32 -0.75 -4.72
C ASP A 39 4.43 -1.73 -4.36
N VAL A 40 4.54 -2.11 -3.08
CA VAL A 40 5.50 -3.14 -2.65
C VAL A 40 5.20 -4.52 -3.26
N VAL A 41 3.92 -4.84 -3.45
CA VAL A 41 3.49 -6.09 -4.11
C VAL A 41 3.87 -6.06 -5.59
N ARG A 42 3.69 -4.92 -6.28
CA ARG A 42 4.13 -4.75 -7.67
C ARG A 42 5.64 -4.89 -7.79
N GLN A 43 6.38 -4.25 -6.89
CA GLN A 43 7.84 -4.29 -6.94
C GLN A 43 8.37 -5.71 -6.77
N ARG A 44 7.80 -6.50 -5.86
CA ARG A 44 8.17 -7.92 -5.67
C ARG A 44 7.86 -8.79 -6.89
N LEU A 45 6.77 -8.50 -7.62
CA LEU A 45 6.50 -9.18 -8.90
C LEU A 45 7.52 -8.80 -9.97
N LEU A 46 7.88 -7.51 -10.06
CA LEU A 46 8.89 -7.03 -11.00
C LEU A 46 10.27 -7.63 -10.73
N GLU A 47 10.68 -7.73 -9.46
CA GLU A 47 11.92 -8.39 -9.04
C GLU A 47 11.95 -9.88 -9.43
N LYS A 48 10.78 -10.54 -9.51
CA LYS A 48 10.63 -11.93 -9.97
C LYS A 48 10.47 -12.06 -11.49
N GLY A 49 10.44 -10.96 -12.24
CA GLY A 49 10.17 -10.97 -13.68
C GLY A 49 8.74 -11.42 -14.04
N VAL A 50 7.79 -11.32 -13.11
CA VAL A 50 6.40 -11.76 -13.31
C VAL A 50 5.56 -10.58 -13.80
N SER A 51 4.75 -10.83 -14.84
CA SER A 51 3.84 -9.82 -15.39
C SER A 51 2.81 -9.34 -14.36
N ILE A 52 2.58 -8.03 -14.30
CA ILE A 52 1.61 -7.43 -13.38
C ILE A 52 0.19 -7.59 -13.94
N SER A 53 -0.65 -8.32 -13.21
CA SER A 53 -2.09 -8.44 -13.43
C SER A 53 -2.82 -8.46 -12.09
N LYS A 54 -4.16 -8.37 -12.10
CA LYS A 54 -4.96 -8.47 -10.87
C LYS A 54 -4.70 -9.79 -10.13
N ASP A 55 -4.56 -10.88 -10.87
CA ASP A 55 -4.39 -12.22 -10.29
C ASP A 55 -2.99 -12.43 -9.75
N THR A 56 -1.94 -11.99 -10.48
CA THR A 56 -0.56 -12.09 -9.98
C THR A 56 -0.35 -11.21 -8.75
N MET A 57 -0.95 -10.02 -8.74
CA MET A 57 -0.97 -9.14 -7.56
C MET A 57 -1.65 -9.78 -6.35
N MET A 58 -2.81 -10.41 -6.55
CA MET A 58 -3.54 -11.07 -5.47
C MET A 58 -2.79 -12.30 -4.95
N MET A 59 -2.19 -13.07 -5.85
CA MET A 59 -1.35 -14.22 -5.50
C MET A 59 -0.15 -13.78 -4.67
N GLU A 60 0.61 -12.79 -5.13
CA GLU A 60 1.81 -12.32 -4.42
C GLU A 60 1.45 -11.72 -3.05
N ALA A 61 0.37 -10.95 -2.95
CA ALA A 61 -0.10 -10.42 -1.67
C ALA A 61 -0.50 -11.54 -0.68
N LYS A 62 -1.03 -12.67 -1.16
CA LYS A 62 -1.30 -13.85 -0.32
C LYS A 62 -0.01 -14.55 0.10
N MET A 63 0.96 -14.67 -0.81
CA MET A 63 2.27 -15.25 -0.52
C MET A 63 3.03 -14.46 0.54
N ILE A 64 3.09 -13.13 0.41
CA ILE A 64 3.69 -12.24 1.42
C ILE A 64 3.03 -12.47 2.79
N ARG A 65 1.70 -12.58 2.86
CA ARG A 65 1.00 -12.81 4.12
C ARG A 65 1.23 -14.21 4.71
N ARG A 66 1.48 -15.20 3.86
CA ARG A 66 1.85 -16.55 4.30
C ARG A 66 3.28 -16.56 4.87
N GLU A 67 4.20 -15.82 4.28
CA GLU A 67 5.61 -15.75 4.68
C GLU A 67 5.84 -14.88 5.92
N LEU A 68 5.18 -13.72 5.99
CA LEU A 68 5.47 -12.66 6.98
C LEU A 68 4.28 -12.38 7.93
N GLY A 69 3.19 -13.15 7.81
CA GLY A 69 1.97 -12.97 8.59
C GLY A 69 1.01 -11.92 8.03
N PRO A 70 -0.15 -11.69 8.68
CA PRO A 70 -1.23 -10.84 8.17
C PRO A 70 -0.81 -9.40 7.80
N ALA A 71 0.17 -8.85 8.52
CA ALA A 71 0.72 -7.51 8.32
C ALA A 71 1.94 -7.47 7.37
N GLY A 72 2.26 -8.57 6.67
CA GLY A 72 3.47 -8.69 5.87
C GLY A 72 3.64 -7.62 4.79
N VAL A 73 2.54 -7.21 4.14
CA VAL A 73 2.59 -6.16 3.10
C VAL A 73 3.00 -4.81 3.69
N SER A 74 2.42 -4.42 4.83
CA SER A 74 2.77 -3.19 5.55
C SER A 74 4.21 -3.21 6.07
N PHE A 75 4.69 -4.38 6.52
CA PHE A 75 6.07 -4.52 6.98
C PHE A 75 7.07 -4.32 5.84
N LEU A 76 6.83 -4.94 4.68
CA LEU A 76 7.68 -4.74 3.50
C LEU A 76 7.66 -3.29 3.01
N LEU A 77 6.48 -2.66 3.00
CA LEU A 77 6.34 -1.26 2.62
C LEU A 77 7.23 -0.34 3.49
N PHE A 78 7.29 -0.58 4.81
CA PHE A 78 8.18 0.15 5.70
C PHE A 78 9.66 -0.03 5.32
N ILE A 79 10.08 -1.26 5.03
CA ILE A 79 11.46 -1.55 4.61
C ILE A 79 11.81 -0.85 3.30
N TYR A 80 10.87 -0.81 2.35
CA TYR A 80 11.12 -0.24 1.01
C TYR A 80 11.15 1.30 1.03
N ASN A 81 10.44 1.94 1.94
CA ASN A 81 10.41 3.41 2.08
C ASN A 81 11.33 3.94 3.19
N GLY A 82 11.91 3.06 4.02
CA GLY A 82 12.82 3.38 5.11
C GLY A 82 14.30 3.39 4.74
N ARG A 83 14.64 3.41 3.44
CA ARG A 83 16.00 3.61 2.93
C ARG A 83 16.16 5.01 2.37
#